data_AF-A0A3D5UZX6-F1
#
_entry.id   AF-A0A3D5UZX6-F1
#
_cell.length_a   1.000
_cell.length_b   1.000
_cell.length_c   1.000
_cell.angle_alpha   90.00
_cell.angle_beta   90.00
_cell.angle_gamma   90.00
#
_symmetry.space_group_name_H-M   'P 1'
#
loop_
_entity.id
_entity.type
_entity.pdbx_description
1 polymer ?
#
loop_
_entity_poly.entity_id
_entity_poly.type
_entity_poly.pdbx_seq_one_letter_code
_entity_poly.pdbx_strand_id
1 'polypeptide(L)'
;PLDRPEDVTPNDATGHVYVALTNSKEREETDAVNPRATNLWGQIVELTPEGGDHAAETFTWTLLVKCGDPLFPSIGAEWNAETGSDGWFACPDNMAVDPSGRLWVATDQGSNWKTATGFADGLYALATQGGKRGLARRIFRAPVGAEVCGPCFTPDGKTLFLAVQHPGADGTGSFKGFERASTFADPATRWPDFTDGTPPRPSVLVITAKNGGPVGG
;
A
#
# COMPACT_ATOMS: atom_id res chain seq x y z
N PRO A 1 -3.36 5.55 21.44
CA PRO A 1 -4.17 5.00 20.32
C PRO A 1 -3.30 4.91 19.07
N LEU A 2 -3.50 3.94 18.19
CA LEU A 2 -2.72 3.79 16.96
C LEU A 2 -3.35 4.58 15.79
N ASP A 3 -2.52 4.94 14.82
CA ASP A 3 -2.93 5.61 13.58
C ASP A 3 -3.66 4.66 12.62
N ARG A 4 -4.94 4.39 12.87
CA ARG A 4 -5.82 3.54 12.03
C ARG A 4 -5.14 2.23 11.58
N PRO A 5 -5.03 1.24 12.48
CA PRO A 5 -4.59 -0.10 12.09
C PRO A 5 -5.55 -0.69 11.05
N GLU A 6 -5.02 -1.10 9.90
CA GLU A 6 -5.74 -1.83 8.86
C GLU A 6 -5.26 -3.29 8.87
N ASP A 7 -4.42 -3.71 7.93
CA ASP A 7 -3.98 -5.11 7.85
C ASP A 7 -2.83 -5.47 8.80
N VAL A 8 -2.80 -6.75 9.20
CA VAL A 8 -1.79 -7.37 10.05
C VAL A 8 -1.31 -8.66 9.40
N THR A 9 -0.06 -8.70 8.96
CA THR A 9 0.47 -9.80 8.15
C THR A 9 1.69 -10.45 8.81
N PRO A 10 1.60 -11.73 9.25
CA PRO A 10 2.78 -12.48 9.68
C PRO A 10 3.65 -12.86 8.48
N ASN A 11 4.95 -12.95 8.71
CA ASN A 11 5.93 -13.39 7.72
C ASN A 11 6.68 -14.61 8.24
N ASP A 12 6.27 -15.79 7.78
CA ASP A 12 6.84 -17.07 8.22
C ASP A 12 8.33 -17.21 7.88
N ALA A 13 8.83 -16.49 6.86
CA ALA A 13 10.25 -16.54 6.49
C ALA A 13 11.15 -15.76 7.46
N THR A 14 10.60 -14.76 8.17
CA THR A 14 11.36 -13.90 9.09
C THR A 14 10.93 -14.04 10.56
N GLY A 15 9.74 -14.56 10.82
CA GLY A 15 9.12 -14.59 12.16
C GLY A 15 8.58 -13.23 12.63
N HIS A 16 8.57 -12.21 11.77
CA HIS A 16 8.04 -10.89 12.09
C HIS A 16 6.56 -10.78 11.74
N VAL A 17 5.86 -9.83 12.37
CA VAL A 17 4.49 -9.43 12.02
C VAL A 17 4.47 -7.98 11.60
N TYR A 18 3.84 -7.67 10.46
CA TYR A 18 3.72 -6.31 9.94
C TYR A 18 2.33 -5.76 10.19
N VAL A 19 2.22 -4.52 10.66
CA VAL A 19 0.96 -3.82 10.87
C VAL A 19 0.95 -2.56 10.01
N ALA A 20 -0.04 -2.43 9.13
CA ALA A 20 -0.28 -1.21 8.38
C ALA A 20 -1.04 -0.21 9.25
N LEU A 21 -0.44 0.97 9.45
CA LEU A 21 -1.10 2.12 10.07
C LEU A 21 -1.37 3.14 8.97
N THR A 22 -2.59 3.16 8.43
CA THR A 22 -2.86 3.82 7.14
C THR A 22 -2.73 5.34 7.21
N ASN A 23 -3.27 5.99 8.25
CA ASN A 23 -3.13 7.42 8.51
C ASN A 23 -3.86 7.81 9.80
N SER A 24 -3.66 9.04 10.28
CA SER A 24 -4.50 9.68 11.27
C SER A 24 -4.42 11.19 11.10
N LYS A 25 -5.24 11.73 10.19
CA LYS A 25 -5.30 13.18 9.91
C LYS A 25 -5.67 14.03 11.14
N GLU A 26 -6.37 13.44 12.11
CA GLU A 26 -6.77 14.08 13.37
C GLU A 26 -5.73 13.84 14.49
N ARG A 27 -4.53 13.31 14.20
CA ARG A 27 -3.50 13.10 15.23
C ARG A 27 -2.97 14.43 15.73
N GLU A 28 -3.12 14.69 17.02
CA GLU A 28 -2.51 15.84 17.69
C GLU A 28 -1.29 15.42 18.53
N GLU A 29 -1.50 14.45 19.42
CA GLU A 29 -0.44 13.90 20.28
C GLU A 29 0.38 12.84 19.55
N THR A 30 1.71 12.99 19.57
CA THR A 30 2.65 12.03 18.99
C THR A 30 3.28 11.15 20.05
N ASP A 31 3.68 9.96 19.64
CA ASP A 31 4.46 9.03 20.45
C ASP A 31 5.49 8.32 19.56
N ALA A 32 6.16 7.30 20.11
CA ALA A 32 7.19 6.58 19.37
C ALA A 32 6.65 5.83 18.14
N VAL A 33 5.43 5.26 18.21
CA VAL A 33 4.84 4.46 17.12
C VAL A 33 3.99 5.31 16.17
N ASN A 34 3.48 6.44 16.65
CA ASN A 34 2.74 7.46 15.90
C ASN A 34 3.52 8.80 15.94
N PRO A 35 4.64 8.91 15.21
CA PRO A 35 5.60 10.02 15.40
C PRO A 35 5.18 11.34 14.73
N ARG A 36 4.02 11.41 14.07
CA ARG A 36 3.60 12.57 13.27
C ARG A 36 2.21 13.04 13.66
N ALA A 37 2.08 14.32 14.00
CA ALA A 37 0.80 15.00 14.05
C ALA A 37 0.25 15.18 12.63
N THR A 38 -1.08 15.23 12.49
CA THR A 38 -1.79 15.31 11.20
C THR A 38 -1.23 14.31 10.17
N ASN A 39 -1.08 13.06 10.59
CA ASN A 39 -0.44 12.05 9.77
C ASN A 39 -1.33 11.68 8.57
N LEU A 40 -1.00 12.20 7.38
CA LEU A 40 -1.73 11.92 6.14
C LEU A 40 -1.18 10.71 5.38
N TRP A 41 -0.05 10.15 5.79
CA TRP A 41 0.73 9.24 4.95
C TRP A 41 0.85 7.82 5.48
N GLY A 42 0.77 7.63 6.79
CA GLY A 42 0.85 6.29 7.40
C GLY A 42 2.25 5.69 7.49
N GLN A 43 2.34 4.55 8.16
CA GLN A 43 3.58 3.85 8.46
C GLN A 43 3.34 2.35 8.56
N ILE A 44 4.39 1.56 8.43
CA ILE A 44 4.34 0.11 8.66
C ILE A 44 5.16 -0.21 9.90
N VAL A 45 4.52 -0.82 10.90
CA VAL A 45 5.15 -1.29 12.12
C VAL A 45 5.56 -2.74 11.92
N GLU A 46 6.78 -3.09 12.29
CA GLU A 46 7.26 -4.48 12.37
C GLU A 46 7.34 -4.89 13.84
N LEU A 47 6.64 -5.95 14.19
CA LEU A 47 6.65 -6.59 15.51
C LEU A 47 7.57 -7.80 15.48
N THR A 48 8.34 -7.98 16.54
CA THR A 48 9.22 -9.13 16.75
C THR A 48 8.84 -9.81 18.07
N PRO A 49 8.18 -10.97 18.02
CA PRO A 49 7.84 -11.75 19.22
C PRO A 49 9.09 -12.12 20.03
N GLU A 50 8.97 -12.15 21.35
CA GLU A 50 10.07 -12.56 22.22
C GLU A 50 10.53 -13.99 21.90
N GLY A 51 11.83 -14.19 21.70
CA GLY A 51 12.39 -15.49 21.34
C GLY A 51 11.93 -16.05 19.97
N GLY A 52 11.23 -15.26 19.15
CA GLY A 52 10.59 -15.75 17.92
C GLY A 52 9.37 -16.65 18.19
N ASP A 53 8.84 -16.65 19.42
CA ASP A 53 7.65 -17.41 19.79
C ASP A 53 6.39 -16.54 19.66
N HIS A 54 5.53 -16.88 18.69
CA HIS A 54 4.26 -16.19 18.50
C HIS A 54 3.23 -16.43 19.62
N ALA A 55 3.50 -17.35 20.54
CA ALA A 55 2.72 -17.51 21.77
C ALA A 55 3.21 -16.61 22.93
N ALA A 56 4.36 -15.93 22.77
CA ALA A 56 4.88 -15.03 23.78
C ALA A 56 3.93 -13.85 24.06
N GLU A 57 3.85 -13.43 25.32
CA GLU A 57 3.00 -12.30 25.74
C GLU A 57 3.67 -10.94 25.49
N THR A 58 4.95 -10.93 25.10
CA THR A 58 5.71 -9.70 24.83
C THR A 58 6.35 -9.73 23.45
N PHE A 59 6.56 -8.53 22.91
CA PHE A 59 7.23 -8.31 21.64
C PHE A 59 8.00 -6.99 21.69
N THR A 60 8.99 -6.87 20.82
CA THR A 60 9.59 -5.58 20.47
C THR A 60 9.04 -5.10 19.13
N TRP A 61 9.21 -3.83 18.82
CA TRP A 61 8.73 -3.28 17.55
C TRP A 61 9.67 -2.22 16.98
N THR A 62 9.59 -2.04 15.66
CA THR A 62 10.25 -0.94 14.93
C THR A 62 9.31 -0.39 13.86
N LEU A 63 9.56 0.85 13.39
CA LEU A 63 8.94 1.33 12.15
C LEU A 63 9.77 0.81 10.97
N LEU A 64 9.19 -0.06 10.15
CA LEU A 64 9.84 -0.56 8.94
C LEU A 64 10.03 0.56 7.92
N VAL A 65 8.98 1.35 7.71
CA VAL A 65 8.96 2.55 6.88
C VAL A 65 8.00 3.58 7.44
N LYS A 66 8.35 4.86 7.31
CA LYS A 66 7.40 5.97 7.43
C LYS A 66 7.08 6.48 6.04
N CYS A 67 5.82 6.34 5.66
CA CYS A 67 5.39 6.59 4.29
C CYS A 67 5.32 8.09 3.97
N GLY A 68 5.21 8.43 2.69
CA GLY A 68 5.17 9.81 2.19
C GLY A 68 6.36 10.16 1.29
N ASP A 69 6.30 11.35 0.71
CA ASP A 69 7.27 11.80 -0.29
C ASP A 69 8.63 12.14 0.37
N PRO A 70 9.73 11.42 0.02
CA PRO A 70 11.05 11.68 0.57
C PRO A 70 11.66 13.02 0.14
N LEU A 71 11.12 13.68 -0.89
CA LEU A 71 11.62 14.98 -1.36
C LEU A 71 11.22 16.14 -0.45
N PHE A 72 10.28 15.94 0.48
CA PHE A 72 9.84 16.95 1.42
C PHE A 72 10.24 16.57 2.85
N PRO A 73 11.37 17.10 3.37
CA PRO A 73 11.87 16.75 4.71
C PRO A 73 10.85 16.95 5.84
N SER A 74 9.91 17.89 5.68
CA SER A 74 8.84 18.15 6.64
C SER A 74 7.86 16.99 6.83
N ILE A 75 7.78 16.05 5.87
CA ILE A 75 6.95 14.84 5.97
C ILE A 75 7.60 13.82 6.93
N GLY A 76 8.93 13.86 7.07
CA GLY A 76 9.67 12.90 7.89
C GLY A 76 9.55 11.46 7.40
N ALA A 77 9.40 11.28 6.08
CA ALA A 77 9.37 9.97 5.44
C ALA A 77 10.72 9.25 5.60
N GLU A 78 10.67 7.95 5.82
CA GLU A 78 11.86 7.11 6.00
C GLU A 78 11.76 5.89 5.10
N TRP A 79 12.67 5.84 4.13
CA TRP A 79 12.79 4.81 3.12
C TRP A 79 14.25 4.37 3.01
N ASN A 80 14.48 3.21 2.41
CA ASN A 80 15.83 2.87 1.96
C ASN A 80 16.31 3.89 0.92
N ALA A 81 17.60 4.24 0.95
CA ALA A 81 18.20 5.23 0.04
C ALA A 81 18.10 4.85 -1.45
N GLU A 82 17.95 3.56 -1.78
CA GLU A 82 17.72 3.08 -3.15
C GLU A 82 16.26 3.25 -3.63
N THR A 83 15.35 3.72 -2.77
CA THR A 83 13.94 3.92 -3.14
C THR A 83 13.82 5.08 -4.11
N GLY A 84 13.44 4.79 -5.35
CA GLY A 84 13.26 5.79 -6.39
C GLY A 84 11.97 6.61 -6.25
N SER A 85 11.82 7.62 -7.12
CA SER A 85 10.66 8.51 -7.17
C SER A 85 9.32 7.81 -7.38
N ASP A 86 9.33 6.62 -8.00
CA ASP A 86 8.14 5.78 -8.19
C ASP A 86 7.98 4.70 -7.12
N GLY A 87 8.93 4.56 -6.20
CA GLY A 87 8.97 3.48 -5.21
C GLY A 87 8.22 3.80 -3.92
N TRP A 88 8.18 5.07 -3.52
CA TRP A 88 7.50 5.48 -2.29
C TRP A 88 5.97 5.49 -2.44
N PHE A 89 5.27 5.41 -1.31
CA PHE A 89 3.83 5.39 -1.24
C PHE A 89 3.29 6.09 0.02
N ALA A 90 1.97 6.16 0.15
CA ALA A 90 1.24 6.63 1.32
C ALA A 90 0.03 5.71 1.56
N CYS A 91 -0.53 5.78 2.75
CA CYS A 91 -1.70 5.06 3.20
C CYS A 91 -1.61 3.55 2.92
N PRO A 92 -0.61 2.85 3.49
CA PRO A 92 -0.57 1.40 3.43
C PRO A 92 -1.84 0.86 4.08
N ASP A 93 -2.47 -0.10 3.41
CA ASP A 93 -3.72 -0.69 3.88
C ASP A 93 -3.58 -2.22 3.93
N ASN A 94 -3.75 -2.88 2.79
CA ASN A 94 -3.66 -4.34 2.69
C ASN A 94 -2.22 -4.79 2.44
N MET A 95 -1.85 -5.96 2.97
CA MET A 95 -0.51 -6.53 2.85
C MET A 95 -0.54 -8.04 2.58
N ALA A 96 0.53 -8.52 1.94
CA ALA A 96 0.77 -9.96 1.76
C ALA A 96 2.26 -10.26 1.78
N VAL A 97 2.61 -11.48 2.16
CA VAL A 97 3.99 -11.99 2.06
C VAL A 97 4.05 -12.98 0.90
N ASP A 98 5.00 -12.80 -0.01
CA ASP A 98 5.21 -13.76 -1.09
C ASP A 98 6.01 -14.99 -0.61
N PRO A 99 6.08 -16.07 -1.41
CA PRO A 99 6.82 -17.27 -1.03
C PRO A 99 8.33 -17.08 -0.78
N SER A 100 8.90 -15.92 -1.15
CA SER A 100 10.29 -15.55 -0.88
C SER A 100 10.46 -14.68 0.37
N GLY A 101 9.38 -14.39 1.09
CA GLY A 101 9.38 -13.59 2.31
C GLY A 101 9.37 -12.07 2.06
N ARG A 102 9.16 -11.59 0.83
CA ARG A 102 9.02 -10.16 0.55
C ARG A 102 7.62 -9.68 0.95
N LEU A 103 7.53 -8.49 1.52
CA LEU A 103 6.25 -7.87 1.85
C LEU A 103 5.70 -7.13 0.63
N TRP A 104 4.42 -7.28 0.38
CA TRP A 104 3.69 -6.63 -0.70
C TRP A 104 2.62 -5.76 -0.08
N VAL A 105 2.63 -4.47 -0.41
CA VAL A 105 1.81 -3.45 0.24
C VAL A 105 0.91 -2.82 -0.79
N ALA A 106 -0.39 -2.91 -0.58
CA ALA A 106 -1.41 -2.22 -1.33
C ALA A 106 -1.83 -0.94 -0.57
N THR A 107 -2.23 0.09 -1.32
CA THR A 107 -2.53 1.41 -0.76
C THR A 107 -3.99 1.77 -0.92
N ASP A 108 -4.52 2.47 0.08
CA ASP A 108 -5.81 3.18 0.04
C ASP A 108 -5.65 4.59 0.61
N GLN A 109 -5.56 5.57 -0.27
CA GLN A 109 -5.52 6.98 0.14
C GLN A 109 -6.91 7.62 0.27
N GLY A 110 -7.95 6.91 -0.18
CA GLY A 110 -9.29 7.43 -0.40
C GLY A 110 -9.31 8.72 -1.21
N SER A 111 -10.31 9.54 -0.96
CA SER A 111 -10.49 10.82 -1.66
C SER A 111 -9.36 11.86 -1.42
N ASN A 112 -8.41 11.59 -0.53
CA ASN A 112 -7.24 12.44 -0.27
C ASN A 112 -6.04 12.13 -1.16
N TRP A 113 -6.12 11.17 -2.09
CA TRP A 113 -4.98 10.80 -2.95
C TRP A 113 -4.31 12.02 -3.61
N LYS A 114 -5.10 13.04 -3.97
CA LYS A 114 -4.58 14.27 -4.61
C LYS A 114 -3.68 15.09 -3.69
N THR A 115 -3.99 15.17 -2.40
CA THR A 115 -3.24 15.93 -1.40
C THR A 115 -2.16 15.10 -0.71
N ALA A 116 -2.36 13.79 -0.58
CA ALA A 116 -1.40 12.87 0.01
C ALA A 116 -0.19 12.64 -0.92
N THR A 117 -0.44 12.16 -2.15
CA THR A 117 0.65 11.78 -3.08
C THR A 117 0.54 12.43 -4.46
N GLY A 118 -0.66 12.85 -4.84
CA GLY A 118 -0.96 13.34 -6.18
C GLY A 118 -1.09 12.24 -7.24
N PHE A 119 -1.04 10.97 -6.88
CA PHE A 119 -1.17 9.83 -7.80
C PHE A 119 -2.18 8.78 -7.31
N ALA A 120 -2.65 7.93 -8.23
CA ALA A 120 -3.56 6.81 -7.93
C ALA A 120 -2.90 5.75 -7.04
N ASP A 121 -3.69 5.01 -6.29
CA ASP A 121 -3.24 3.89 -5.46
C ASP A 121 -2.54 2.78 -6.25
N GLY A 122 -1.88 1.87 -5.55
CA GLY A 122 -1.05 0.86 -6.20
C GLY A 122 -0.65 -0.31 -5.31
N LEU A 123 0.13 -1.20 -5.90
CA LEU A 123 0.80 -2.29 -5.21
C LEU A 123 2.31 -2.11 -5.28
N TYR A 124 2.97 -2.32 -4.15
CA TYR A 124 4.40 -2.12 -3.98
C TYR A 124 5.03 -3.37 -3.37
N ALA A 125 6.18 -3.78 -3.89
CA ALA A 125 7.04 -4.76 -3.22
C ALA A 125 8.00 -4.03 -2.29
N LEU A 126 8.05 -4.44 -1.03
CA LEU A 126 8.84 -3.85 0.05
C LEU A 126 9.78 -4.90 0.64
N ALA A 127 11.09 -4.62 0.58
CA ALA A 127 12.09 -5.46 1.21
C ALA A 127 12.14 -5.19 2.73
N THR A 128 12.15 -6.27 3.52
CA THR A 128 12.07 -6.23 4.98
C THR A 128 13.40 -6.52 5.67
N GLN A 129 14.38 -7.07 4.96
CA GLN A 129 15.62 -7.61 5.55
C GLN A 129 16.88 -7.09 4.83
N GLY A 130 18.02 -7.16 5.52
CA GLY A 130 19.35 -6.88 4.97
C GLY A 130 19.55 -5.43 4.50
N GLY A 131 20.55 -5.21 3.65
CA GLY A 131 20.89 -3.86 3.13
C GLY A 131 19.80 -3.20 2.28
N LYS A 132 18.81 -3.98 1.83
CA LYS A 132 17.64 -3.49 1.09
C LYS A 132 16.43 -3.24 1.99
N ARG A 133 16.52 -3.43 3.31
CA ARG A 133 15.41 -3.14 4.23
C ARG A 133 14.86 -1.73 3.98
N GLY A 134 13.56 -1.62 3.81
CA GLY A 134 12.85 -0.37 3.50
C GLY A 134 12.84 0.00 2.01
N LEU A 135 13.41 -0.83 1.12
CA LEU A 135 13.40 -0.57 -0.32
C LEU A 135 12.04 -0.96 -0.90
N ALA A 136 11.33 0.04 -1.42
CA ALA A 136 10.04 -0.13 -2.05
C ALA A 136 10.14 0.01 -3.58
N ARG A 137 9.40 -0.82 -4.31
CA ARG A 137 9.22 -0.72 -5.76
C ARG A 137 7.76 -0.88 -6.13
N ARG A 138 7.22 0.04 -6.91
CA ARG A 138 5.86 -0.07 -7.45
C ARG A 138 5.79 -1.15 -8.51
N ILE A 139 4.78 -2.00 -8.39
CA ILE A 139 4.49 -3.11 -9.30
C ILE A 139 3.23 -2.82 -10.11
N PHE A 140 2.25 -2.15 -9.51
CA PHE A 140 0.96 -1.85 -10.15
C PHE A 140 0.46 -0.46 -9.74
N ARG A 141 -0.30 0.18 -10.63
CA ARG A 141 -1.10 1.37 -10.38
C ARG A 141 -2.56 1.07 -10.70
N ALA A 142 -3.44 1.44 -9.77
CA ALA A 142 -4.87 1.32 -9.94
C ALA A 142 -5.40 2.35 -10.96
N PRO A 143 -6.56 2.09 -11.58
CA PRO A 143 -7.31 3.13 -12.27
C PRO A 143 -7.71 4.26 -11.30
N VAL A 144 -7.99 5.45 -11.84
CA VAL A 144 -8.37 6.62 -11.03
C VAL A 144 -9.53 6.32 -10.08
N GLY A 145 -9.44 6.81 -8.85
CA GLY A 145 -10.47 6.70 -7.82
C GLY A 145 -10.73 5.28 -7.33
N ALA A 146 -9.85 4.35 -7.65
CA ALA A 146 -9.80 3.01 -7.08
C ALA A 146 -8.73 2.93 -6.01
N GLU A 147 -8.92 2.03 -5.06
CA GLU A 147 -7.84 1.47 -4.22
C GLU A 147 -7.40 0.10 -4.75
N VAL A 148 -6.32 -0.42 -4.16
CA VAL A 148 -5.86 -1.79 -4.36
C VAL A 148 -6.07 -2.57 -3.07
N CYS A 149 -6.66 -3.76 -3.16
CA CYS A 149 -6.89 -4.61 -2.00
C CYS A 149 -6.63 -6.09 -2.28
N GLY A 150 -6.42 -6.86 -1.20
CA GLY A 150 -6.31 -8.31 -1.18
C GLY A 150 -5.26 -8.92 -2.11
N PRO A 151 -3.97 -8.50 -2.06
CA PRO A 151 -2.93 -9.24 -2.77
C PRO A 151 -2.85 -10.68 -2.26
N CYS A 152 -2.84 -11.66 -3.16
CA CYS A 152 -2.75 -13.07 -2.81
C CYS A 152 -1.86 -13.82 -3.81
N PHE A 153 -0.86 -14.54 -3.32
CA PHE A 153 0.08 -15.29 -4.17
C PHE A 153 -0.31 -16.76 -4.27
N THR A 154 -0.08 -17.35 -5.44
CA THR A 154 0.02 -18.82 -5.53
C THR A 154 1.25 -19.32 -4.77
N PRO A 155 1.24 -20.58 -4.28
CA PRO A 155 2.37 -21.13 -3.51
C PRO A 155 3.71 -21.10 -4.26
N ASP A 156 3.70 -21.15 -5.59
CA ASP A 156 4.91 -21.07 -6.43
C ASP A 156 5.36 -19.63 -6.73
N GLY A 157 4.61 -18.63 -6.27
CA GLY A 157 4.89 -17.20 -6.45
C GLY A 157 4.74 -16.69 -7.89
N LYS A 158 4.28 -17.54 -8.83
CA LYS A 158 4.19 -17.19 -10.26
C LYS A 158 2.94 -16.43 -10.63
N THR A 159 1.93 -16.49 -9.78
CA THR A 159 0.66 -15.77 -9.97
C THR A 159 0.34 -14.95 -8.73
N LEU A 160 0.03 -13.68 -8.96
CA LEU A 160 -0.51 -12.77 -7.97
C LEU A 160 -1.95 -12.43 -8.36
N PHE A 161 -2.89 -12.71 -7.46
CA PHE A 161 -4.25 -12.18 -7.53
C PHE A 161 -4.29 -10.82 -6.83
N LEU A 162 -4.92 -9.84 -7.46
CA LEU A 162 -4.99 -8.47 -6.94
C LEU A 162 -6.35 -7.86 -7.24
N ALA A 163 -7.05 -7.34 -6.24
CA ALA A 163 -8.32 -6.66 -6.45
C ALA A 163 -8.14 -5.15 -6.67
N VAL A 164 -8.87 -4.62 -7.64
CA VAL A 164 -9.10 -3.19 -7.83
C VAL A 164 -10.51 -2.90 -7.31
N GLN A 165 -10.60 -2.13 -6.21
CA GLN A 165 -11.88 -1.78 -5.60
C GLN A 165 -12.40 -0.44 -6.16
N HIS A 166 -13.73 -0.31 -6.26
CA HIS A 166 -14.48 0.91 -6.59
C HIS A 166 -13.83 1.88 -7.62
N PRO A 167 -13.44 1.41 -8.82
CA PRO A 167 -12.85 2.29 -9.82
C PRO A 167 -13.74 3.48 -10.16
N GLY A 168 -13.14 4.67 -10.15
CA GLY A 168 -13.83 5.93 -10.41
C GLY A 168 -14.70 6.43 -9.26
N ALA A 169 -14.45 6.03 -8.01
CA ALA A 169 -15.17 6.56 -6.85
C ALA A 169 -14.41 7.71 -6.17
N ASP A 170 -13.17 7.48 -5.74
CA ASP A 170 -12.47 8.40 -4.84
C ASP A 170 -11.82 9.60 -5.50
N GLY A 171 -12.11 10.79 -4.95
CA GLY A 171 -11.44 12.04 -5.33
C GLY A 171 -11.49 12.37 -6.83
N THR A 172 -12.44 11.81 -7.60
CA THR A 172 -12.45 11.94 -9.07
C THR A 172 -12.66 13.38 -9.53
N GLY A 173 -13.30 14.22 -8.71
CA GLY A 173 -13.43 15.65 -8.97
C GLY A 173 -12.10 16.39 -9.06
N SER A 174 -11.02 15.81 -8.51
CA SER A 174 -9.66 16.34 -8.56
C SER A 174 -8.81 15.68 -9.65
N PHE A 175 -9.38 14.78 -10.45
CA PHE A 175 -8.67 14.11 -11.54
C PHE A 175 -8.60 15.00 -12.76
N LYS A 176 -7.37 15.36 -13.15
CA LYS A 176 -7.10 16.27 -14.27
C LYS A 176 -7.72 15.74 -15.57
N GLY A 177 -8.49 16.59 -16.24
CA GLY A 177 -9.21 16.24 -17.47
C GLY A 177 -10.59 15.59 -17.24
N PHE A 178 -10.97 15.26 -16.00
CA PHE A 178 -12.33 14.85 -15.65
C PHE A 178 -13.03 15.93 -14.81
N GLU A 179 -12.42 16.36 -13.70
CA GLU A 179 -12.77 17.57 -12.92
C GLU A 179 -14.26 17.71 -12.53
N ARG A 180 -14.96 16.58 -12.31
CA ARG A 180 -16.38 16.55 -11.93
C ARG A 180 -16.74 15.31 -11.11
N ALA A 181 -17.98 15.24 -10.64
CA ALA A 181 -18.48 14.06 -9.95
C ALA A 181 -18.54 12.86 -10.92
N SER A 182 -17.97 11.74 -10.49
CA SER A 182 -18.10 10.47 -11.21
C SER A 182 -19.50 9.90 -10.98
N THR A 183 -20.19 9.56 -12.06
CA THR A 183 -21.55 9.02 -12.02
C THR A 183 -21.65 7.77 -12.88
N PHE A 184 -22.77 7.04 -12.81
CA PHE A 184 -23.00 5.88 -13.68
C PHE A 184 -22.95 6.24 -15.18
N ALA A 185 -23.59 7.34 -15.57
CA ALA A 185 -23.67 7.78 -16.96
C ALA A 185 -22.35 8.42 -17.45
N ASP A 186 -21.64 9.06 -16.54
CA ASP A 186 -20.40 9.79 -16.81
C ASP A 186 -19.39 9.56 -15.67
N PRO A 187 -18.70 8.41 -15.62
CA PRO A 187 -17.69 8.06 -14.64
C PRO A 187 -16.30 8.46 -15.12
N ALA A 188 -15.41 8.69 -14.15
CA ALA A 188 -14.01 9.07 -14.38
C ALA A 188 -13.19 8.00 -15.10
N THR A 189 -13.65 6.75 -15.09
CA THR A 189 -13.05 5.62 -15.80
C THR A 189 -14.13 4.62 -16.19
N ARG A 190 -13.87 3.85 -17.25
CA ARG A 190 -14.70 2.71 -17.68
C ARG A 190 -13.99 1.37 -17.45
N TRP A 191 -13.08 1.32 -16.48
CA TRP A 191 -12.36 0.11 -16.10
C TRP A 191 -13.32 -1.07 -15.80
N PRO A 192 -13.01 -2.31 -16.22
CA PRO A 192 -11.82 -2.70 -16.99
C PRO A 192 -12.05 -2.68 -18.52
N ASP A 193 -13.29 -2.59 -18.98
CA ASP A 193 -13.64 -2.83 -20.39
C ASP A 193 -13.40 -1.61 -21.28
N PHE A 194 -13.32 -0.42 -20.69
CA PHE A 194 -13.19 0.86 -21.40
C PHE A 194 -14.25 1.11 -22.48
N THR A 195 -15.43 0.49 -22.32
CA THR A 195 -16.51 0.53 -23.29
C THR A 195 -17.51 1.64 -22.94
N ASP A 196 -17.83 2.48 -23.91
CA ASP A 196 -18.82 3.54 -23.76
C ASP A 196 -20.17 2.99 -23.27
N GLY A 197 -20.82 3.74 -22.37
CA GLY A 197 -22.10 3.35 -21.77
C GLY A 197 -22.01 2.25 -20.70
N THR A 198 -20.84 1.65 -20.44
CA THR A 198 -20.66 0.66 -19.38
C THR A 198 -20.11 1.32 -18.12
N PRO A 199 -20.66 1.10 -16.90
CA PRO A 199 -20.09 1.66 -15.68
C PRO A 199 -18.75 1.00 -15.32
N PRO A 200 -17.90 1.65 -14.50
CA PRO A 200 -16.71 1.01 -13.97
C PRO A 200 -17.09 -0.18 -13.07
N ARG A 201 -16.28 -1.24 -13.09
CA ARG A 201 -16.52 -2.46 -12.31
C ARG A 201 -15.30 -2.82 -11.48
N PRO A 202 -15.45 -3.05 -10.16
CA PRO A 202 -14.42 -3.73 -9.37
C PRO A 202 -14.01 -5.05 -10.04
N SER A 203 -12.73 -5.37 -10.00
CA SER A 203 -12.18 -6.51 -10.73
C SER A 203 -11.05 -7.17 -9.96
N VAL A 204 -10.98 -8.50 -10.03
CA VAL A 204 -9.80 -9.26 -9.60
C VAL A 204 -8.90 -9.50 -10.80
N LEU A 205 -7.64 -9.12 -10.67
CA LEU A 205 -6.61 -9.28 -11.67
C LEU A 205 -5.79 -10.53 -11.40
N VAL A 206 -5.28 -11.12 -12.47
CA VAL A 206 -4.28 -12.18 -12.44
C VAL A 206 -3.00 -11.59 -13.03
N ILE A 207 -1.99 -11.39 -12.18
CA ILE A 207 -0.71 -10.81 -12.55
C ILE A 207 0.33 -11.93 -12.62
N THR A 208 0.97 -12.06 -13.78
CA THR A 208 2.02 -13.06 -14.06
C THR A 208 3.21 -12.41 -14.75
N ALA A 209 4.42 -12.88 -14.46
CA ALA A 209 5.61 -12.43 -15.19
C ALA A 209 5.64 -13.01 -16.61
N LYS A 210 6.02 -12.19 -17.61
CA LYS A 210 6.08 -12.61 -19.03
C LYS A 210 7.05 -13.76 -19.29
N ASN A 211 8.08 -13.89 -18.47
CA ASN A 211 9.06 -14.97 -18.54
C ASN A 211 8.61 -16.26 -17.84
N GLY A 212 7.40 -16.29 -17.25
CA GLY A 212 6.88 -17.43 -16.50
C GLY A 212 7.55 -17.67 -15.14
N GLY A 213 8.41 -16.75 -14.70
CA GLY A 213 9.04 -16.77 -13.38
C GLY A 213 8.15 -16.20 -12.28
N PRO A 214 8.65 -16.14 -11.03
CA PRO A 214 7.96 -15.49 -9.93
C PRO A 214 7.64 -14.02 -10.22
N VAL A 215 6.50 -13.56 -9.71
CA VAL A 215 6.13 -12.14 -9.79
C VAL A 215 7.11 -11.32 -8.93
N GLY A 216 7.59 -10.19 -9.45
CA GLY A 216 8.57 -9.34 -8.77
C GLY A 216 10.04 -9.69 -9.06
N GLY A 217 10.31 -10.74 -9.85
CA GLY A 217 11.65 -11.15 -10.26
C GLY A 217 12.24 -12.26 -9.41
#